data_AF-A0A527YHZ3-F1
#
_entry.id   AF-A0A527YHZ3-F1
#
_cell.length_a   1.000
_cell.length_b   1.000
_cell.length_c   1.000
_cell.angle_alpha   90.00
_cell.angle_beta   90.00
_cell.angle_gamma   90.00
#
_symmetry.space_group_name_H-M   'P 1'
#
loop_
_entity.id
_entity.type
_entity.pdbx_description
1 polymer ?
#
loop_
_entity_poly.entity_id
_entity_poly.type
_entity_poly.pdbx_seq_one_letter_code
_entity_poly.pdbx_strand_id
1 'polypeptide(L)'
;KHLYRHPEVMRVRADAERIVRELFDVYFADPRAMPDGWREGLDRAEDRIKARSVADFLAGMTDTYALKEHRRLFDHTPDLS
;
A
#
# COMPACT_ATOMS: atom_id res chain seq x y z
N LYS A 1 10.84 -27.08 -13.05
CA LYS A 1 11.35 -25.77 -13.53
C LYS A 1 10.33 -25.17 -14.50
N HIS A 2 9.26 -24.51 -14.02
CA HIS A 2 8.31 -23.63 -14.77
C HIS A 2 7.28 -22.93 -13.83
N LEU A 3 7.62 -22.68 -12.56
CA LEU A 3 6.63 -22.20 -11.57
C LEU A 3 6.37 -20.68 -11.64
N TYR A 4 7.38 -19.89 -12.05
CA TYR A 4 7.34 -18.42 -11.98
C TYR A 4 6.62 -17.72 -13.16
N ARG A 5 6.09 -18.46 -14.13
CA ARG A 5 5.38 -17.91 -15.30
C ARG A 5 3.94 -18.43 -15.42
N HIS A 6 3.39 -18.97 -14.35
CA HIS A 6 1.97 -19.31 -14.34
C HIS A 6 1.15 -18.00 -14.38
N PRO A 7 0.15 -17.86 -15.26
CA PRO A 7 -0.66 -16.64 -15.39
C PRO A 7 -1.24 -16.14 -14.06
N GLU A 8 -1.53 -17.07 -13.15
CA GLU A 8 -2.00 -16.82 -11.80
C GLU A 8 -0.99 -16.05 -10.93
N VAL A 9 0.29 -16.43 -10.96
CA VAL A 9 1.36 -15.72 -10.22
C VAL A 9 1.54 -14.31 -10.75
N MET A 10 1.38 -14.10 -12.06
CA MET A 10 1.45 -12.78 -12.66
C MET A 10 0.25 -11.90 -12.29
N ARG A 11 -0.96 -12.50 -12.19
CA ARG A 11 -2.17 -11.81 -11.74
C ARG A 11 -2.03 -11.33 -10.29
N VAL A 12 -1.64 -12.23 -9.37
CA VAL A 12 -1.43 -11.90 -7.96
C VAL A 12 -0.39 -10.77 -7.80
N ARG A 13 0.69 -10.79 -8.60
CA ARG A 13 1.68 -9.70 -8.59
C ARG A 13 1.10 -8.36 -9.05
N ALA A 14 0.30 -8.36 -10.11
CA ALA A 14 -0.33 -7.15 -10.61
C ALA A 14 -1.34 -6.57 -9.59
N ASP A 15 -2.09 -7.44 -8.91
CA ASP A 15 -3.03 -7.03 -7.87
C ASP A 15 -2.31 -6.47 -6.64
N ALA A 16 -1.22 -7.09 -6.21
CA ALA A 16 -0.39 -6.57 -5.14
C ALA A 16 0.23 -5.20 -5.49
N GLU A 17 0.74 -5.05 -6.72
CA GLU A 17 1.30 -3.77 -7.20
C GLU A 17 0.22 -2.66 -7.21
N ARG A 18 -1.01 -2.99 -7.63
CA ARG A 18 -2.14 -2.07 -7.58
C ARG A 18 -2.45 -1.64 -6.14
N ILE A 19 -2.57 -2.59 -5.21
CA ILE A 19 -2.86 -2.30 -3.79
C ILE A 19 -1.81 -1.34 -3.21
N VAL A 20 -0.53 -1.61 -3.43
CA VAL A 20 0.56 -0.77 -2.88
C VAL A 20 0.52 0.64 -3.48
N ARG A 21 0.25 0.77 -4.78
CA ARG A 21 0.12 2.07 -5.45
C ARG A 21 -1.06 2.88 -4.90
N GLU A 22 -2.24 2.28 -4.81
CA GLU A 22 -3.44 2.96 -4.33
C GLU A 22 -3.30 3.39 -2.87
N LEU A 23 -2.70 2.55 -2.02
CA LEU A 23 -2.37 2.92 -0.64
C LEU A 23 -1.35 4.07 -0.57
N PHE A 24 -0.31 4.04 -1.40
CA PHE A 24 0.66 5.13 -1.46
C PHE A 24 -0.01 6.46 -1.81
N ASP A 25 -0.83 6.46 -2.86
CA ASP A 25 -1.48 7.68 -3.34
C ASP A 25 -2.41 8.29 -2.27
N VAL A 26 -3.21 7.46 -1.60
CA VAL A 26 -4.10 7.94 -0.52
C VAL A 26 -3.32 8.48 0.67
N TYR A 27 -2.30 7.76 1.15
CA TYR A 27 -1.51 8.21 2.30
C TYR A 27 -0.65 9.42 2.00
N PHE A 28 -0.15 9.56 0.77
CA PHE A 28 0.59 10.73 0.35
C PHE A 28 -0.31 11.96 0.21
N ALA A 29 -1.53 11.79 -0.29
CA ALA A 29 -2.51 12.86 -0.43
C ALA A 29 -3.13 13.29 0.91
N ASP A 30 -3.45 12.33 1.78
CA ASP A 30 -3.97 12.58 3.13
C ASP A 30 -3.25 11.71 4.17
N PRO A 31 -2.14 12.21 4.76
CA PRO A 31 -1.43 11.50 5.82
C PRO A 31 -2.31 11.14 7.02
N ARG A 32 -3.44 11.83 7.23
CA ARG A 32 -4.37 11.52 8.33
C ARG A 32 -5.08 10.18 8.15
N ALA A 33 -5.08 9.63 6.93
CA ALA A 33 -5.57 8.28 6.67
C ALA A 33 -4.61 7.20 7.20
N MET A 34 -3.34 7.52 7.45
CA MET A 34 -2.37 6.60 8.06
C MET A 34 -2.65 6.39 9.56
N PRO A 35 -2.18 5.29 10.16
CA PRO A 35 -2.26 5.07 11.61
C PRO A 35 -1.57 6.17 12.42
N ASP A 36 -2.05 6.41 13.64
CA ASP A 36 -1.64 7.54 14.50
C ASP A 36 -0.14 7.69 14.71
N GLY A 37 0.62 6.60 14.77
CA GLY A 37 2.08 6.62 14.95
C GLY A 37 2.90 6.93 13.69
N TRP A 38 2.28 6.96 12.51
CA TRP A 38 2.97 7.17 11.23
C TRP A 38 2.66 8.52 10.59
N ARG A 39 1.56 9.17 10.98
CA ARG A 39 1.11 10.44 10.38
C ARG A 39 1.71 11.71 11.01
N GLU A 40 2.36 11.57 12.16
CA GLU A 40 2.79 12.73 12.95
C GLU A 40 3.77 13.63 12.17
N GLY A 41 3.41 14.91 12.04
CA GLY A 41 4.23 15.90 11.33
C GLY A 41 4.21 15.82 9.80
N LEU A 42 3.59 14.80 9.19
CA LEU A 42 3.61 14.61 7.73
C LEU A 42 2.80 15.65 6.96
N ASP A 43 1.74 16.21 7.56
CA ASP A 43 0.93 17.27 6.95
C ASP A 43 1.74 18.55 6.67
N ARG A 44 2.85 18.75 7.40
CA ARG A 44 3.74 19.92 7.28
C ARG A 44 5.11 19.56 6.69
N ALA A 45 5.35 18.29 6.42
CA ALA A 45 6.60 17.81 5.89
C ALA A 45 6.72 18.15 4.39
N GLU A 46 7.95 18.35 3.94
CA GLU A 46 8.27 18.41 2.52
C GLU A 46 7.86 17.10 1.83
N ASP A 47 7.43 17.19 0.57
CA ASP A 47 6.92 16.03 -0.19
C ASP A 47 7.92 14.87 -0.26
N ARG A 48 9.22 15.17 -0.32
CA ARG A 48 10.26 14.13 -0.31
C ARG A 48 10.28 13.34 1.01
N ILE A 49 10.10 14.02 2.14
CA ILE A 49 10.06 13.40 3.47
C ILE A 49 8.77 12.60 3.61
N LYS A 50 7.64 13.20 3.23
CA LYS A 50 6.32 12.56 3.24
C LYS A 50 6.29 11.29 2.40
N ALA A 51 6.74 11.36 1.15
CA ALA A 51 6.83 10.20 0.26
C ALA A 51 7.70 9.10 0.85
N ARG A 52 8.83 9.46 1.49
CA ARG A 52 9.71 8.49 2.12
C ARG A 52 9.04 7.81 3.32
N SER A 53 8.40 8.56 4.20
CA SER A 53 7.68 8.02 5.36
C SER A 53 6.53 7.10 4.94
N VAL A 54 5.77 7.46 3.91
CA VAL A 54 4.71 6.60 3.36
C VAL A 54 5.31 5.32 2.77
N ALA A 55 6.40 5.41 2.01
CA ALA A 55 7.07 4.25 1.44
C ALA A 55 7.62 3.30 2.52
N ASP A 56 8.23 3.85 3.59
CA ASP A 56 8.74 3.07 4.71
C ASP A 56 7.61 2.38 5.47
N PHE A 57 6.46 3.05 5.64
CA PHE A 57 5.26 2.44 6.22
C PHE A 57 4.75 1.25 5.39
N LEU A 58 4.62 1.43 4.06
CA LEU A 58 4.16 0.37 3.14
C LEU A 58 5.14 -0.81 3.10
N ALA A 59 6.45 -0.55 3.10
CA ALA A 59 7.48 -1.58 3.12
C ALA A 59 7.47 -2.42 4.41
N GLY A 60 6.96 -1.87 5.51
CA GLY A 60 6.79 -2.58 6.78
C GLY A 60 5.50 -3.41 6.89
N MET A 61 4.61 -3.35 5.90
CA MET A 61 3.34 -4.09 5.94
C MET A 61 3.52 -5.56 5.58
N THR A 62 2.67 -6.41 6.17
CA THR A 62 2.42 -7.77 5.65
C THR A 62 1.32 -7.72 4.59
N ASP A 63 1.25 -8.71 3.70
CA ASP A 63 0.21 -8.79 2.66
C ASP A 63 -1.21 -8.73 3.26
N THR A 64 -1.43 -9.41 4.39
CA THR A 64 -2.71 -9.41 5.11
C THR A 64 -3.05 -8.02 5.66
N TYR A 65 -2.05 -7.27 6.13
CA TYR A 65 -2.26 -5.93 6.63
C TYR A 65 -2.53 -4.95 5.47
N ALA A 66 -1.78 -5.04 4.37
CA ALA A 66 -2.02 -4.24 3.17
C ALA A 66 -3.44 -4.45 2.62
N LEU A 67 -3.90 -5.70 2.54
CA LEU A 67 -5.29 -6.02 2.15
C LEU A 67 -6.32 -5.44 3.12
N LYS A 68 -6.06 -5.49 4.42
CA LYS A 68 -6.96 -4.92 5.44
C LYS A 68 -7.07 -3.41 5.28
N GLU A 69 -5.95 -2.71 5.15
CA GLU A 69 -5.94 -1.27 4.95
C GLU A 69 -6.59 -0.87 3.62
N HIS A 70 -6.34 -1.63 2.56
CA HIS A 70 -6.99 -1.39 1.27
C HIS A 70 -8.52 -1.54 1.37
N ARG A 71 -9.03 -2.59 2.04
CA ARG A 71 -10.48 -2.77 2.29
C ARG A 71 -11.09 -1.67 3.15
N ARG A 72 -10.30 -1.04 4.01
CA ARG A 72 -10.76 0.07 4.86
C ARG A 72 -10.92 1.36 4.05
N LEU A 73 -10.09 1.54 3.03
CA LEU A 73 -9.99 2.79 2.26
C LEU A 73 -10.69 2.73 0.90
N PHE A 74 -10.90 1.53 0.36
CA PHE A 74 -11.45 1.30 -0.96
C PHE A 74 -12.52 0.22 -0.93
N ASP A 75 -13.57 0.40 -1.74
CA ASP A 75 -14.63 -0.59 -1.90
C ASP A 75 -14.24 -1.74 -2.86
N HIS A 76 -13.08 -1.64 -3.53
CA HIS A 76 -12.61 -2.57 -4.56
C HIS A 76 -11.28 -3.25 -4.21
N THR A 77 -11.21 -3.97 -3.09
CA THR A 77 -9.98 -4.74 -2.78
C THR A 77 -9.91 -6.05 -3.57
N PRO A 78 -8.81 -6.31 -4.30
CA PRO A 78 -8.61 -7.58 -5.00
C PRO A 78 -8.56 -8.76 -4.04
N ASP A 79 -9.03 -9.93 -4.47
CA ASP A 79 -8.74 -11.17 -3.77
C ASP A 79 -7.39 -11.72 -4.24
N LEU A 80 -6.46 -11.92 -3.29
CA LEU A 80 -5.12 -12.46 -3.58
C LEU A 80 -5.09 -13.99 -3.43
N SER A 81 -6.25 -14.65 -3.51
CA SER A 81 -6.40 -16.11 -3.42
C SER A 81 -6.12 -16.85 -4.73
#